data_AF-A0A377YX72-F1
#
_entry.id   AF-A0A377YX72-F1
#
_cell.length_a   1.000
_cell.length_b   1.000
_cell.length_c   1.000
_cell.angle_alpha   90.00
_cell.angle_beta   90.00
_cell.angle_gamma   90.00
#
_symmetry.space_group_name_H-M   'P 1'
#
loop_
_entity.id
_entity.type
_entity.pdbx_description
1 polymer ?
#
loop_
_entity_poly.entity_id
_entity_poly.type
_entity_poly.pdbx_seq_one_letter_code
_entity_poly.pdbx_strand_id
1 'polypeptide(L)'
;MKFVDEATILVVAGDGGNGCVSFRREKYIPKGGPDGGDGGDGGDVWLEADENLNTLIDYRFEKSFRAERGQNGQSRDCTGKRGKDVTVKVPVGTRVIDQGTGETMGDMTKHGQRLMVAKGGWHGLGNTRFKSSVNRTPRQKPWYPGDKRDLQLELMLLADVGMLGMPNAGKSTFIRAVSAAKPKVADYPFTTLVPSLGRGAYGQ
;
A
#
# COMPACT_ATOMS: atom_id res chain seq x y z
N MET A 1 -23.78 -5.28 -10.20
CA MET A 1 -22.59 -4.85 -9.44
C MET A 1 -21.72 -6.09 -9.31
N LYS A 2 -20.58 -6.17 -10.02
CA LYS A 2 -19.73 -7.37 -10.02
C LYS A 2 -18.94 -7.41 -8.71
N PHE A 3 -19.25 -8.34 -7.83
CA PHE A 3 -18.36 -8.65 -6.70
C PHE A 3 -17.14 -9.34 -7.29
N VAL A 4 -16.00 -8.72 -7.08
CA VAL A 4 -14.69 -9.25 -7.46
C VAL A 4 -14.04 -9.51 -6.12
N ASP A 5 -13.91 -10.78 -5.79
CA ASP A 5 -13.44 -11.25 -4.50
C ASP A 5 -11.92 -11.45 -4.52
N GLU A 6 -11.30 -11.37 -5.69
CA GLU A 6 -9.86 -11.50 -5.90
C GLU A 6 -9.36 -10.36 -6.80
N ALA A 7 -8.29 -9.69 -6.38
CA ALA A 7 -7.61 -8.68 -7.17
C ALA A 7 -6.11 -8.79 -7.03
N THR A 8 -5.38 -8.49 -8.11
CA THR A 8 -3.91 -8.45 -8.09
C THR A 8 -3.46 -7.01 -8.34
N ILE A 9 -2.63 -6.50 -7.43
CA ILE A 9 -2.10 -5.13 -7.48
C ILE A 9 -0.57 -5.17 -7.37
N LEU A 10 0.08 -4.31 -8.15
CA LEU A 10 1.50 -4.02 -8.07
C LEU A 10 1.70 -2.85 -7.11
N VAL A 11 2.41 -3.09 -6.01
CA VAL A 11 2.84 -2.05 -5.08
C VAL A 11 4.32 -1.73 -5.30
N VAL A 12 4.61 -0.44 -5.40
CA VAL A 12 5.98 0.08 -5.58
C VAL A 12 6.22 1.13 -4.51
N ALA A 13 7.09 0.81 -3.56
CA ALA A 13 7.55 1.79 -2.59
C ALA A 13 8.46 2.83 -3.26
N GLY A 14 8.59 3.99 -2.63
CA GLY A 14 9.47 5.04 -3.09
C GLY A 14 10.92 4.58 -3.01
N ASP A 15 11.72 4.86 -4.03
CA ASP A 15 13.16 4.68 -3.93
C ASP A 15 13.76 5.72 -2.98
N GLY A 16 14.91 5.40 -2.39
CA GLY A 16 15.71 6.37 -1.66
C GLY A 16 16.19 7.51 -2.56
N GLY A 17 16.23 8.71 -1.99
CA GLY A 17 16.91 9.85 -2.59
C GLY A 17 18.40 9.61 -2.68
N ASN A 18 19.05 10.09 -3.74
CA ASN A 18 20.49 9.97 -3.88
C ASN A 18 21.21 10.91 -2.90
N GLY A 19 22.32 10.45 -2.33
CA GLY A 19 23.27 11.33 -1.66
C GLY A 19 23.94 12.30 -2.64
N CYS A 20 24.31 13.48 -2.15
CA CYS A 20 25.01 14.48 -2.95
C CYS A 20 26.53 14.28 -2.86
N VAL A 21 27.24 14.50 -3.97
CA VAL A 21 28.69 14.67 -3.94
C VAL A 21 28.96 16.15 -4.18
N SER A 22 29.26 16.89 -3.11
CA SER A 22 29.60 18.30 -3.20
C SER A 22 30.82 18.65 -2.37
N PHE A 23 31.45 19.76 -2.74
CA PHE A 23 32.58 20.32 -2.01
C PHE A 23 32.36 21.83 -1.83
N ARG A 24 32.65 22.33 -0.63
CA ARG A 24 32.50 23.75 -0.32
C ARG A 24 33.41 24.58 -1.22
N ARG A 25 32.83 25.59 -1.87
CA ARG A 25 33.54 26.55 -2.70
C ARG A 25 33.26 27.95 -2.17
N GLU A 26 34.29 28.58 -1.62
CA GLU A 26 34.23 29.94 -1.11
C GLU A 26 35.40 30.75 -1.70
N LYS A 27 35.18 32.04 -1.99
CA LYS A 27 36.14 32.90 -2.71
C LYS A 27 37.55 32.90 -2.10
N TYR A 28 37.64 32.79 -0.78
CA TYR A 28 38.89 32.83 -0.02
C TYR A 28 39.34 31.46 0.51
N ILE A 29 38.63 30.37 0.16
CA ILE A 29 38.96 29.00 0.58
C ILE A 29 39.24 28.14 -0.66
N PRO A 30 40.53 27.89 -1.00
CA PRO A 30 40.90 27.20 -2.23
C PRO A 30 40.50 25.71 -2.25
N LYS A 31 40.38 25.06 -1.08
CA LYS A 31 39.97 23.64 -0.94
C LYS A 31 39.03 23.48 0.24
N GLY A 32 37.73 23.68 0.00
CA GLY A 32 36.71 23.37 0.99
C GLY A 32 36.54 21.86 1.20
N GLY A 33 36.09 21.48 2.39
CA GLY A 33 35.75 20.10 2.70
C GLY A 33 34.50 19.61 1.92
N PRO A 34 34.21 18.30 1.95
CA PRO A 34 32.95 17.78 1.43
C PRO A 34 31.76 18.37 2.18
N ASP A 35 30.70 18.72 1.45
CA ASP A 35 29.43 19.27 1.96
C ASP A 35 28.21 18.71 1.21
N GLY A 36 28.29 17.47 0.76
CA GLY A 36 27.16 16.79 0.15
C GLY A 36 26.23 16.22 1.21
N GLY A 37 24.98 16.69 1.22
CA GLY A 37 23.94 16.16 2.09
C GLY A 37 23.46 14.77 1.70
N ASP A 38 22.86 14.09 2.67
CA ASP A 38 22.20 12.78 2.50
C ASP A 38 20.90 12.92 1.70
N GLY A 39 20.46 11.85 1.04
CA GLY A 39 19.14 11.78 0.42
C GLY A 39 18.01 11.74 1.46
N GLY A 40 16.77 11.81 0.99
CA GLY A 40 15.59 11.48 1.78
C GLY A 40 15.19 10.02 1.62
N ASP A 41 14.50 9.46 2.62
CA ASP A 41 13.92 8.13 2.51
C ASP A 41 12.77 8.09 1.49
N GLY A 42 12.56 6.94 0.88
CA GLY A 42 11.38 6.70 0.05
C GLY A 42 10.09 6.59 0.87
N GLY A 43 8.96 6.90 0.24
CA GLY A 43 7.65 6.67 0.85
C GLY A 43 7.31 5.18 0.93
N ASP A 44 6.61 4.79 1.99
CA ASP A 44 6.12 3.43 2.20
C ASP A 44 4.76 3.23 1.53
N VAL A 45 4.41 1.97 1.23
CA VAL A 45 3.05 1.59 0.80
C VAL A 45 2.36 0.81 1.91
N TRP A 46 1.18 1.30 2.27
CA TRP A 46 0.33 0.74 3.32
C TRP A 46 -0.99 0.26 2.73
N LEU A 47 -1.50 -0.86 3.24
CA LEU A 47 -2.91 -1.22 3.14
C LEU A 47 -3.62 -0.74 4.40
N GLU A 48 -4.85 -0.24 4.25
CA GLU A 48 -5.71 0.14 5.37
C GLU A 48 -7.10 -0.48 5.20
N ALA A 49 -7.63 -1.13 6.24
CA ALA A 49 -8.96 -1.73 6.16
C ALA A 49 -10.06 -0.68 6.38
N ASP A 50 -11.01 -0.57 5.46
CA ASP A 50 -12.14 0.36 5.54
C ASP A 50 -13.46 -0.44 5.52
N GLU A 51 -14.32 -0.25 6.51
CA GLU A 51 -15.62 -0.92 6.61
C GLU A 51 -16.63 -0.40 5.56
N ASN A 52 -16.38 0.79 5.02
CA ASN A 52 -17.22 1.38 3.98
C ASN A 52 -17.01 0.70 2.62
N LEU A 53 -15.90 -0.02 2.46
CA LEU A 53 -15.56 -0.75 1.25
C LEU A 53 -16.04 -2.19 1.37
N ASN A 54 -16.75 -2.65 0.34
CA ASN A 54 -17.38 -3.97 0.33
C ASN A 54 -16.86 -4.88 -0.79
N THR A 55 -16.08 -4.34 -1.73
CA THR A 55 -15.61 -5.07 -2.91
C THR A 55 -14.19 -4.64 -3.26
N LEU A 56 -13.44 -5.52 -3.93
CA LEU A 56 -12.11 -5.21 -4.50
C LEU A 56 -12.20 -4.74 -5.96
N ILE A 57 -13.38 -4.28 -6.40
CA ILE A 57 -13.62 -4.00 -7.82
C ILE A 57 -12.74 -2.86 -8.35
N ASP A 58 -12.42 -1.87 -7.51
CA ASP A 58 -11.64 -0.70 -7.90
C ASP A 58 -10.21 -1.09 -8.31
N TYR A 59 -9.67 -2.12 -7.67
CA TYR A 59 -8.35 -2.70 -7.96
C TYR A 59 -8.26 -3.46 -9.27
N ARG A 60 -9.39 -3.72 -9.93
CA ARG A 60 -9.40 -4.30 -11.27
C ARG A 60 -8.96 -3.29 -12.33
N PHE A 61 -9.27 -2.01 -12.10
CA PHE A 61 -8.96 -0.92 -13.02
C PHE A 61 -7.62 -0.27 -12.67
N GLU A 62 -7.42 0.06 -11.39
CA GLU A 62 -6.16 0.62 -10.92
C GLU A 62 -5.33 -0.47 -10.24
N LYS A 63 -4.34 -0.98 -11.00
CA LYS A 63 -3.50 -2.11 -10.57
C LYS A 63 -2.13 -1.69 -10.06
N SER A 64 -1.73 -0.42 -10.13
CA SER A 64 -0.38 -0.01 -9.74
C SER A 64 -0.42 1.16 -8.77
N PHE A 65 0.10 0.94 -7.55
CA PHE A 65 0.20 1.95 -6.51
C PHE A 65 1.66 2.25 -6.25
N ARG A 66 2.05 3.52 -6.41
CA ARG A 66 3.46 3.94 -6.33
C ARG A 66 3.62 5.04 -5.30
N ALA A 67 4.41 4.80 -4.27
CA ALA A 67 4.80 5.83 -3.30
C ALA A 67 5.85 6.78 -3.87
N GLU A 68 5.95 7.97 -3.28
CA GLU A 68 6.84 9.01 -3.79
C GLU A 68 8.30 8.69 -3.46
N ARG A 69 9.19 8.97 -4.41
CA ARG A 69 10.63 8.84 -4.23
C ARG A 69 11.17 9.89 -3.26
N GLY A 70 12.14 9.51 -2.43
CA GLY A 70 12.87 10.45 -1.58
C GLY A 70 13.63 11.51 -2.40
N GLN A 71 13.70 12.73 -1.88
CA GLN A 71 14.42 13.82 -2.55
C GLN A 71 15.93 13.59 -2.49
N ASN A 72 16.66 13.99 -3.52
CA ASN A 72 18.12 13.94 -3.49
C ASN A 72 18.68 14.94 -2.47
N GLY A 73 19.80 14.58 -1.86
CA GLY A 73 20.61 15.51 -1.09
C GLY A 73 21.15 16.63 -1.96
N GLN A 74 21.47 17.76 -1.35
CA GLN A 74 22.02 18.94 -2.02
C GLN A 74 23.36 19.35 -1.40
N SER A 75 23.99 20.36 -2.00
CA SER A 75 25.20 20.98 -1.43
C SER A 75 24.91 21.67 -0.10
N ARG A 76 25.94 22.06 0.64
CA ARG A 76 25.85 22.69 1.96
C ARG A 76 25.22 21.78 3.02
N ASP A 77 25.53 20.49 2.95
CA ASP A 77 25.04 19.45 3.87
C ASP A 77 23.50 19.42 3.99
N CYS A 78 22.81 19.82 2.91
CA CYS A 78 21.36 19.90 2.87
C CYS A 78 20.77 18.51 2.54
N THR A 79 20.06 17.94 3.51
CA THR A 79 19.44 16.62 3.38
C THR A 79 18.14 16.67 2.58
N GLY A 80 17.89 15.61 1.81
CA GLY A 80 16.64 15.46 1.06
C GLY A 80 15.43 15.17 1.96
N LYS A 81 14.25 15.63 1.56
CA LYS A 81 12.98 15.28 2.21
C LYS A 81 12.56 13.83 1.92
N ARG A 82 11.90 13.20 2.90
CA ARG A 82 11.24 11.89 2.73
C ARG A 82 10.09 12.00 1.73
N GLY A 83 9.94 10.98 0.88
CA GLY A 83 8.80 10.85 -0.03
C GLY A 83 7.49 10.62 0.72
N LYS A 84 6.36 11.04 0.16
CA LYS A 84 5.03 10.74 0.68
C LYS A 84 4.68 9.27 0.55
N ASP A 85 4.08 8.75 1.62
CA ASP A 85 3.54 7.40 1.70
C ASP A 85 2.24 7.29 0.88
N VAL A 86 1.94 6.09 0.42
CA VAL A 86 0.68 5.77 -0.25
C VAL A 86 -0.10 4.78 0.59
N THR A 87 -1.38 5.08 0.81
CA THR A 87 -2.29 4.21 1.55
C THR A 87 -3.38 3.73 0.61
N VAL A 88 -3.55 2.41 0.54
CA VAL A 88 -4.48 1.72 -0.34
C VAL A 88 -5.57 1.11 0.54
N LYS A 89 -6.81 1.57 0.38
CA LYS A 89 -7.93 1.20 1.25
C LYS A 89 -8.65 -0.06 0.80
N VAL A 90 -8.56 -1.14 1.56
CA VAL A 90 -9.20 -2.43 1.23
C VAL A 90 -10.40 -2.72 2.15
N PRO A 91 -11.38 -3.53 1.73
CA PRO A 91 -12.44 -3.99 2.63
C PRO A 91 -11.89 -4.73 3.86
N VAL A 92 -12.62 -4.66 4.97
CA VAL A 92 -12.38 -5.55 6.12
C VAL A 92 -12.65 -7.01 5.71
N GLY A 93 -11.80 -7.93 6.14
CA GLY A 93 -11.78 -9.34 5.71
C GLY A 93 -10.88 -9.63 4.51
N THR A 94 -10.10 -8.64 4.05
CA THR A 94 -9.13 -8.86 2.95
C THR A 94 -7.88 -9.58 3.47
N ARG A 95 -7.56 -10.72 2.88
CA ARG A 95 -6.30 -11.43 3.00
C ARG A 95 -5.30 -10.91 1.98
N VAL A 96 -4.06 -10.71 2.41
CA VAL A 96 -2.98 -10.14 1.60
C VAL A 96 -1.89 -11.18 1.42
N ILE A 97 -1.66 -11.59 0.17
CA ILE A 97 -0.70 -12.62 -0.20
C ILE A 97 0.33 -12.00 -1.14
N ASP A 98 1.62 -12.25 -0.89
CA ASP A 98 2.69 -11.88 -1.82
C ASP A 98 2.73 -12.92 -2.94
N GLN A 99 2.50 -12.52 -4.19
CA GLN A 99 2.53 -13.45 -5.33
C GLN A 99 3.94 -13.97 -5.64
N GLY A 100 4.98 -13.23 -5.27
CA GLY A 100 6.36 -13.65 -5.52
C GLY A 100 6.77 -14.84 -4.63
N THR A 101 6.32 -14.85 -3.38
CA THR A 101 6.70 -15.88 -2.39
C THR A 101 5.57 -16.86 -2.09
N GLY A 102 4.31 -16.51 -2.37
CA GLY A 102 3.12 -17.24 -1.94
C GLY A 102 2.80 -17.09 -0.45
N GLU A 103 3.56 -16.28 0.28
CA GLU A 103 3.37 -16.08 1.72
C GLU A 103 2.22 -15.13 2.00
N THR A 104 1.40 -15.47 2.99
CA THR A 104 0.36 -14.57 3.49
C THR A 104 1.01 -13.51 4.38
N MET A 105 1.01 -12.26 3.93
CA MET A 105 1.57 -11.12 4.67
C MET A 105 0.71 -10.77 5.89
N GLY A 106 -0.61 -10.98 5.78
CA GLY A 106 -1.54 -10.77 6.89
C GLY A 106 -3.00 -10.66 6.44
N ASP A 107 -3.88 -10.70 7.43
CA ASP A 107 -5.33 -10.56 7.27
C ASP A 107 -5.80 -9.22 7.86
N MET A 108 -6.61 -8.48 7.09
CA MET A 108 -7.16 -7.17 7.46
C MET A 108 -8.49 -7.35 8.19
N THR A 109 -8.45 -7.60 9.50
CA THR A 109 -9.61 -8.05 10.28
C THR A 109 -10.43 -6.94 10.94
N LYS A 110 -9.85 -5.75 11.11
CA LYS A 110 -10.48 -4.63 11.82
C LYS A 110 -10.45 -3.36 11.00
N HIS A 111 -11.50 -2.55 11.10
CA HIS A 111 -11.52 -1.22 10.52
C HIS A 111 -10.34 -0.36 11.04
N GLY A 112 -9.70 0.39 10.15
CA GLY A 112 -8.51 1.21 10.43
C GLY A 112 -7.23 0.42 10.65
N GLN A 113 -7.26 -0.92 10.58
CA GLN A 113 -6.04 -1.73 10.65
C GLN A 113 -5.14 -1.37 9.46
N ARG A 114 -3.85 -1.12 9.74
CA ARG A 114 -2.84 -0.82 8.72
C ARG A 114 -1.80 -1.92 8.63
N LEU A 115 -1.45 -2.29 7.41
CA LEU A 115 -0.40 -3.28 7.11
C LEU A 115 0.60 -2.68 6.12
N MET A 116 1.88 -2.64 6.48
CA MET A 116 2.93 -2.21 5.56
C MET A 116 3.19 -3.33 4.56
N VAL A 117 3.02 -3.05 3.28
CA VAL A 117 3.17 -4.05 2.21
C VAL A 117 4.39 -3.85 1.34
N ALA A 118 4.90 -2.62 1.25
CA ALA A 118 6.18 -2.34 0.62
C ALA A 118 6.90 -1.24 1.39
N LYS A 119 8.15 -1.54 1.79
CA LYS A 119 9.00 -0.59 2.51
C LYS A 119 9.77 0.30 1.52
N GLY A 120 9.80 1.60 1.82
CA GLY A 120 10.56 2.61 1.10
C GLY A 120 12.06 2.35 1.17
N GLY A 121 12.75 2.71 0.09
CA GLY A 121 14.20 2.65 0.00
C GLY A 121 14.84 3.61 1.00
N TRP A 122 15.95 3.18 1.59
CA TRP A 122 16.72 4.02 2.51
C TRP A 122 17.38 5.19 1.78
N HIS A 123 17.54 6.31 2.48
CA HIS A 123 18.29 7.45 1.98
C HIS A 123 19.72 7.07 1.55
N GLY A 124 20.14 7.63 0.41
CA GLY A 124 21.54 7.56 -0.02
C GLY A 124 22.43 8.46 0.83
N LEU A 125 23.66 8.00 1.09
CA LEU A 125 24.62 8.75 1.89
C LEU A 125 25.35 9.79 1.04
N GLY A 126 25.45 11.02 1.55
CA GLY A 126 26.24 12.09 0.95
C GLY A 126 27.74 11.85 1.11
N ASN A 127 28.56 12.52 0.30
CA ASN A 127 30.01 12.31 0.36
C ASN A 127 30.61 12.72 1.72
N THR A 128 29.97 13.62 2.46
CA THR A 128 30.38 14.01 3.82
C THR A 128 30.49 12.80 4.76
N ARG A 129 29.62 11.77 4.61
CA ARG A 129 29.62 10.55 5.44
C ARG A 129 30.83 9.65 5.22
N PHE A 130 31.46 9.73 4.06
CA PHE A 130 32.61 8.89 3.68
C PHE A 130 33.96 9.56 3.99
N LYS A 131 33.95 10.72 4.64
CA LYS A 131 35.17 11.44 5.01
C LYS A 131 35.88 10.70 6.13
N SER A 132 37.16 10.38 5.92
CA SER A 132 38.04 9.83 6.95
C SER A 132 39.39 10.56 6.96
N SER A 133 40.24 10.26 7.95
CA SER A 133 41.60 10.81 8.02
C SER A 133 42.42 10.50 6.75
N VAL A 134 42.16 9.34 6.14
CA VAL A 134 42.80 8.83 4.92
C VAL A 134 42.05 9.28 3.66
N ASN A 135 40.70 9.33 3.68
CA ASN A 135 39.87 9.73 2.55
C ASN A 135 39.26 11.12 2.75
N ARG A 136 40.02 12.17 2.40
CA ARG A 136 39.62 13.57 2.61
C ARG A 136 38.68 14.14 1.54
N THR A 137 38.66 13.55 0.34
CA THR A 137 37.83 13.98 -0.79
C THR A 137 37.00 12.82 -1.38
N PRO A 138 36.10 12.24 -0.58
CA PRO A 138 35.24 11.15 -1.04
C PRO A 138 34.32 11.59 -2.18
N ARG A 139 34.12 10.69 -3.16
CA ARG A 139 33.22 10.89 -4.31
C ARG A 139 32.15 9.79 -4.43
N GLN A 140 31.94 9.06 -3.34
CA GLN A 140 30.97 7.97 -3.27
C GLN A 140 29.57 8.54 -2.97
N LYS A 141 28.54 7.92 -3.57
CA LYS A 141 27.12 8.22 -3.31
C LYS A 141 26.25 6.98 -3.53
N PRO A 142 26.03 6.13 -2.51
CA PRO A 142 25.13 4.99 -2.63
C PRO A 142 23.68 5.46 -2.77
N TRP A 143 22.84 4.58 -3.30
CA TRP A 143 21.39 4.71 -3.33
C TRP A 143 20.77 3.35 -3.04
N TYR A 144 19.58 3.34 -2.46
CA TYR A 144 18.88 2.11 -2.09
C TYR A 144 17.48 2.09 -2.73
N PRO A 145 17.13 1.02 -3.47
CA PRO A 145 15.80 0.89 -4.06
C PRO A 145 14.74 0.63 -2.99
N GLY A 146 13.50 1.02 -3.27
CA GLY A 146 12.32 0.61 -2.50
C GLY A 146 11.82 -0.77 -2.91
N ASP A 147 11.05 -1.40 -2.01
CA ASP A 147 10.42 -2.69 -2.27
C ASP A 147 9.40 -2.60 -3.42
N LYS A 148 9.35 -3.64 -4.24
CA LYS A 148 8.38 -3.81 -5.32
C LYS A 148 7.80 -5.20 -5.23
N ARG A 149 6.47 -5.31 -5.13
CA ARG A 149 5.79 -6.59 -4.92
C ARG A 149 4.47 -6.62 -5.66
N ASP A 150 4.12 -7.78 -6.18
CA ASP A 150 2.79 -8.08 -6.68
C ASP A 150 2.01 -8.74 -5.55
N LEU A 151 0.91 -8.11 -5.14
CA LEU A 151 0.05 -8.60 -4.07
C LEU A 151 -1.23 -9.16 -4.66
N GLN A 152 -1.61 -10.33 -4.18
CA GLN A 152 -2.93 -10.90 -4.36
C GLN A 152 -3.78 -10.58 -3.13
N LEU A 153 -4.88 -9.88 -3.38
CA LEU A 153 -5.88 -9.52 -2.40
C LEU A 153 -7.07 -10.46 -2.57
N GLU A 154 -7.41 -11.15 -1.50
CA GLU A 154 -8.54 -12.06 -1.47
C GLU A 154 -9.51 -11.61 -0.38
N LEU A 155 -10.72 -11.23 -0.77
CA LEU A 155 -11.77 -10.91 0.18
C LEU A 155 -12.34 -12.23 0.70
N MET A 156 -12.13 -12.51 1.98
CA MET A 156 -12.78 -13.64 2.62
C MET A 156 -14.28 -13.34 2.71
N LEU A 157 -15.03 -13.82 1.72
CA LEU A 157 -16.47 -13.68 1.66
C LEU A 157 -17.10 -14.41 2.86
N LEU A 158 -17.47 -13.63 3.86
CA LEU A 158 -18.44 -14.03 4.86
C LEU A 158 -19.83 -13.72 4.29
N ALA A 159 -20.43 -14.69 3.60
CA ALA A 159 -21.86 -14.81 3.77
C ALA A 159 -22.08 -15.29 5.21
N ASP A 160 -22.23 -14.36 6.16
CA ASP A 160 -22.37 -14.70 7.58
C ASP A 160 -23.52 -15.70 7.83
N VAL A 161 -24.57 -15.63 6.99
CA VAL A 161 -25.71 -16.56 6.99
C VAL A 161 -26.16 -16.85 5.56
N GLY A 162 -26.10 -18.11 5.14
CA GLY A 162 -26.66 -18.60 3.88
C GLY A 162 -28.06 -19.21 4.09
N MET A 163 -29.10 -18.68 3.44
CA MET A 163 -30.44 -19.24 3.54
C MET A 163 -30.77 -20.22 2.41
N LEU A 164 -30.89 -21.50 2.76
CA LEU A 164 -31.39 -22.57 1.89
C LEU A 164 -32.89 -22.78 2.09
N GLY A 165 -33.62 -23.10 1.02
CA GLY A 165 -35.06 -23.32 1.09
C GLY A 165 -35.71 -23.47 -0.29
N MET A 166 -36.93 -24.00 -0.32
CA MET A 166 -37.71 -24.14 -1.56
C MET A 166 -37.97 -22.79 -2.25
N PRO A 167 -38.24 -22.77 -3.57
CA PRO A 167 -38.78 -21.59 -4.23
C PRO A 167 -40.00 -21.07 -3.46
N ASN A 168 -40.11 -19.74 -3.29
CA ASN A 168 -41.18 -19.07 -2.53
C ASN A 168 -41.22 -19.33 -1.00
N ALA A 169 -40.16 -19.87 -0.38
CA ALA A 169 -40.05 -20.03 1.08
C ALA A 169 -39.93 -18.70 1.87
N GLY A 170 -40.28 -17.55 1.27
CA GLY A 170 -40.22 -16.24 1.93
C GLY A 170 -38.80 -15.71 2.17
N LYS A 171 -37.76 -16.34 1.61
CA LYS A 171 -36.35 -15.98 1.82
C LYS A 171 -36.07 -14.48 1.60
N SER A 172 -36.49 -13.95 0.46
CA SER A 172 -36.30 -12.54 0.12
C SER A 172 -37.08 -11.60 1.06
N THR A 173 -38.25 -12.05 1.52
CA THR A 173 -39.13 -11.31 2.45
C THR A 173 -38.52 -11.26 3.85
N PHE A 174 -37.94 -12.36 4.32
CA PHE A 174 -37.24 -12.45 5.59
C PHE A 174 -35.99 -11.55 5.62
N ILE A 175 -35.17 -11.59 4.56
CA ILE A 175 -34.01 -10.68 4.44
C ILE A 175 -34.45 -9.22 4.51
N ARG A 176 -35.57 -8.85 3.86
CA ARG A 176 -36.12 -7.48 3.95
C ARG A 176 -36.64 -7.11 5.33
N ALA A 177 -37.17 -8.08 6.08
CA ALA A 177 -37.73 -7.84 7.42
C ALA A 177 -36.64 -7.67 8.49
N VAL A 178 -35.52 -8.39 8.37
CA VAL A 178 -34.44 -8.40 9.38
C VAL A 178 -33.28 -7.46 9.02
N SER A 179 -33.21 -6.99 7.76
CA SER A 179 -32.12 -6.13 7.31
C SER A 179 -32.39 -4.65 7.60
N ALA A 180 -31.47 -4.00 8.33
CA ALA A 180 -31.48 -2.55 8.56
C ALA A 180 -31.06 -1.74 7.31
N ALA A 181 -30.64 -2.41 6.23
CA ALA A 181 -30.25 -1.79 4.97
C ALA A 181 -31.09 -2.35 3.82
N LYS A 182 -31.36 -1.52 2.81
CA LYS A 182 -32.06 -1.98 1.60
C LYS A 182 -31.21 -3.08 0.91
N PRO A 183 -31.70 -4.34 0.83
CA PRO A 183 -30.91 -5.43 0.27
C PRO A 183 -30.62 -5.15 -1.20
N LYS A 184 -29.34 -5.25 -1.59
CA LYS A 184 -28.90 -5.05 -2.97
C LYS A 184 -28.80 -6.42 -3.64
N VAL A 185 -29.62 -6.63 -4.67
CA VAL A 185 -29.55 -7.81 -5.53
C VAL A 185 -28.36 -7.63 -6.47
N ALA A 186 -27.48 -8.60 -6.51
CA ALA A 186 -26.28 -8.55 -7.33
C ALA A 186 -26.40 -9.57 -8.46
N ASP A 187 -26.45 -9.09 -9.71
CA ASP A 187 -26.47 -9.94 -10.89
C ASP A 187 -25.04 -10.44 -11.19
N TYR A 188 -24.82 -11.75 -11.04
CA TYR A 188 -23.56 -12.43 -11.36
C TYR A 188 -23.65 -13.11 -12.72
N PRO A 189 -22.68 -12.90 -13.64
CA PRO A 189 -22.78 -13.41 -15.01
C PRO A 189 -22.43 -14.90 -15.20
N PHE A 190 -22.18 -15.68 -14.13
CA PHE A 190 -21.80 -17.10 -14.24
C PHE A 190 -22.58 -18.05 -13.32
N THR A 191 -23.65 -17.60 -12.68
CA THR A 191 -24.57 -18.47 -11.93
C THR A 191 -25.98 -18.34 -12.48
N THR A 192 -26.67 -19.47 -12.68
CA THR A 192 -28.12 -19.48 -13.00
C THR A 192 -29.00 -19.04 -11.84
N LEU A 193 -28.40 -18.75 -10.67
CA LEU A 193 -29.07 -18.27 -9.47
C LEU A 193 -28.42 -16.95 -9.03
N VAL A 194 -29.21 -15.88 -9.04
CA VAL A 194 -28.88 -14.55 -8.53
C VAL A 194 -29.04 -14.55 -7.00
N PRO A 195 -27.97 -14.42 -6.21
CA PRO A 195 -28.09 -14.37 -4.76
C PRO A 195 -28.60 -12.99 -4.32
N SER A 196 -29.52 -13.00 -3.35
CA SER A 196 -30.03 -11.78 -2.69
C SER A 196 -29.26 -11.56 -1.38
N LEU A 197 -28.51 -10.46 -1.29
CA LEU A 197 -27.71 -10.10 -0.12
C LEU A 197 -28.44 -9.01 0.70
N GLY A 198 -28.50 -9.18 2.02
CA GLY A 198 -28.98 -8.16 2.96
C GLY A 198 -28.10 -8.12 4.21
N ARG A 199 -27.95 -6.94 4.81
CA ARG A 199 -27.14 -6.72 6.03
C ARG A 199 -28.01 -6.89 7.27
N GLY A 200 -27.74 -7.88 8.11
CA GLY A 200 -28.42 -8.03 9.40
C GLY A 200 -27.91 -7.00 10.42
N ALA A 201 -28.80 -6.46 11.26
CA ALA A 201 -28.40 -5.70 12.43
C ALA A 201 -28.38 -6.64 13.64
N TYR A 202 -27.23 -6.76 14.30
CA TYR A 202 -27.13 -7.46 15.59
C TYR A 202 -27.44 -6.47 16.71
N GLY A 203 -28.49 -6.74 17.48
CA GLY A 203 -28.79 -6.04 18.71
C GLY A 203 -28.24 -6.81 19.90
N GLN A 204 -27.05 -6.41 20.37
CA GLN A 204 -26.61 -6.29 21.77
C GLN A 204 -25.14 -5.85 21.81
#